data_AF-A0A0C2YJZ0-F1
#
_entry.id   AF-A0A0C2YJZ0-F1
#
_cell.length_a   1.000
_cell.length_b   1.000
_cell.length_c   1.000
_cell.angle_alpha   90.00
_cell.angle_beta   90.00
_cell.angle_gamma   90.00
#
_symmetry.space_group_name_H-M   'P 1'
#
loop_
_entity.id
_entity.type
_entity.pdbx_description
1 polymer ?
#
loop_
_entity_poly.entity_id
_entity_poly.type
_entity_poly.pdbx_seq_one_letter_code
_entity_poly.pdbx_strand_id
1 'polypeptide(L)'
;METYGRHVNQARTWLRSHFKEDGTLSITSHPEEGSEIYHDLAFKDAFEQQPNHCSNEALSIYLRWRGFEENCSQSTIDGIRAGFKAMWEEVDNSGTFHGDWHYNEACCRWEGNPVLSVDVSDTVASIRHKINVEGSRRTHLAAMKKEYMDRMLTWSESECPLNFAFRYLCFAMAGLGSPPERTLDKSTKLSLLQHLEHLTFCVVGFTLWTRSVSFLTHQ
;
A
#
# COMPACT_ATOMS: atom_id res chain seq x y z
N MET A 1 -9.64 6.74 12.73
CA MET A 1 -9.17 8.14 12.63
C MET A 1 -7.66 8.25 12.43
N GLU A 2 -6.85 7.50 13.18
CA GLU A 2 -5.37 7.61 13.16
C GLU A 2 -4.72 7.40 11.77
N THR A 3 -5.26 6.48 10.96
CA THR A 3 -4.77 6.20 9.60
C THR A 3 -5.02 7.35 8.61
N TYR A 4 -6.15 8.06 8.73
CA TYR A 4 -6.49 9.17 7.84
C TYR A 4 -5.61 10.41 8.12
N GLY A 5 -5.34 10.69 9.39
CA GLY A 5 -4.41 11.77 9.78
C GLY A 5 -2.99 11.55 9.25
N ARG A 6 -2.54 10.29 9.11
CA ARG A 6 -1.24 9.97 8.52
C ARG A 6 -1.12 10.44 7.07
N HIS A 7 -2.15 10.22 6.25
CA HIS A 7 -2.13 10.61 4.83
C HIS A 7 -2.06 12.12 4.65
N VAL A 8 -2.85 12.86 5.44
CA VAL A 8 -2.83 14.32 5.46
C VAL A 8 -1.47 14.84 5.90
N ASN A 9 -0.88 14.29 6.96
CA ASN A 9 0.43 14.72 7.45
C ASN A 9 1.53 14.46 6.43
N GLN A 10 1.51 13.32 5.74
CA GLN A 10 2.45 13.05 4.64
C GLN A 10 2.33 14.08 3.52
N ALA A 11 1.10 14.44 3.15
CA ALA A 11 0.85 15.45 2.11
C ALA A 11 1.37 16.83 2.53
N ARG A 12 1.19 17.23 3.79
CA ARG A 12 1.74 18.47 4.34
C ARG A 12 3.27 18.47 4.33
N THR A 13 3.90 17.37 4.72
CA THR A 13 5.37 17.25 4.67
C THR A 13 5.87 17.35 3.24
N TRP A 14 5.21 16.67 2.30
CA TRP A 14 5.51 16.77 0.88
C TRP A 14 5.39 18.21 0.40
N LEU A 15 4.28 18.90 0.66
CA LEU A 15 4.06 20.28 0.23
C LEU A 15 5.13 21.23 0.79
N ARG A 16 5.47 21.10 2.08
CA ARG A 16 6.52 21.90 2.72
C ARG A 16 7.91 21.67 2.11
N SER A 17 8.19 20.48 1.60
CA SER A 17 9.48 20.17 0.96
C SER A 17 9.71 20.97 -0.35
N HIS A 18 8.64 21.52 -0.96
CA HIS A 18 8.76 22.41 -2.11
C HIS A 18 9.26 23.81 -1.77
N PHE A 19 9.37 24.17 -0.49
CA PHE A 19 9.74 25.50 -0.02
C PHE A 19 11.01 25.47 0.84
N LYS A 20 11.78 26.56 0.80
CA LYS A 20 12.90 26.85 1.71
C LYS A 20 12.36 27.25 3.08
N GLU A 21 13.22 27.27 4.08
CA GLU A 21 12.89 27.77 5.43
C GLU A 21 12.41 29.23 5.42
N ASP A 22 12.82 30.03 4.42
CA ASP A 22 12.37 31.42 4.23
C ASP A 22 11.02 31.55 3.49
N GLY A 23 10.40 30.44 3.12
CA GLY A 23 9.13 30.39 2.39
C GLY A 23 9.25 30.55 0.87
N THR A 24 10.47 30.67 0.32
CA THR A 24 10.70 30.72 -1.13
C THR A 24 10.63 29.33 -1.73
N LEU A 25 10.06 29.18 -2.93
CA LEU A 25 10.09 27.90 -3.66
C LEU A 25 11.53 27.38 -3.86
N SER A 26 11.73 26.10 -3.52
CA SER A 26 13.01 25.38 -3.58
C SER A 26 13.20 24.53 -4.83
N ILE A 27 12.24 24.49 -5.76
CA ILE A 27 12.10 23.39 -6.73
C ILE A 27 13.41 23.13 -7.52
N THR A 28 13.99 21.94 -7.32
CA THR A 28 15.10 21.37 -8.13
C THR A 28 14.72 20.08 -8.85
N SER A 29 13.48 19.61 -8.75
CA SER A 29 13.03 18.39 -9.44
C SER A 29 11.61 18.54 -9.96
N HIS A 30 11.49 18.40 -11.29
CA HIS A 30 10.30 18.44 -12.14
C HIS A 30 9.76 19.82 -12.53
N PRO A 31 10.30 20.40 -13.62
CA PRO A 31 9.57 21.39 -14.39
C PRO A 31 8.58 20.63 -15.29
N GLU A 32 7.36 20.44 -14.84
CA GLU A 32 6.28 20.75 -15.78
C GLU A 32 6.19 22.27 -15.76
N GLU A 33 6.83 22.92 -16.73
CA GLU A 33 6.55 24.31 -17.06
C GLU A 33 5.03 24.51 -17.10
N GLY A 34 4.46 25.30 -16.18
CA GLY A 34 3.14 25.90 -16.41
C GLY A 34 1.98 25.59 -15.46
N SER A 35 2.19 25.23 -14.19
CA SER A 35 1.12 25.39 -13.20
C SER A 35 1.36 26.69 -12.43
N GLU A 36 0.65 27.75 -12.83
CA GLU A 36 0.71 29.10 -12.24
C GLU A 36 0.55 29.09 -10.71
N ILE A 37 -0.07 28.03 -10.17
CA ILE A 37 -0.34 27.86 -8.75
C ILE A 37 0.89 27.87 -7.86
N TYR A 38 2.06 27.45 -8.34
CA TYR A 38 3.28 27.49 -7.52
C TYR A 38 3.65 28.93 -7.16
N HIS A 39 3.31 29.90 -8.00
CA HIS A 39 3.54 31.32 -7.72
C HIS A 39 2.49 31.94 -6.79
N ASP A 40 1.41 31.21 -6.48
CA ASP A 40 0.41 31.65 -5.54
C ASP A 40 0.92 31.49 -4.10
N LEU A 41 0.90 32.59 -3.35
CA LEU A 41 1.36 32.61 -1.95
C LEU A 41 0.50 31.73 -1.04
N ALA A 42 -0.75 31.46 -1.41
CA ALA A 42 -1.65 30.58 -0.66
C ALA A 42 -1.37 29.09 -0.91
N PHE A 43 -0.60 28.74 -1.94
CA PHE A 43 -0.29 27.35 -2.26
C PHE A 43 0.43 26.63 -1.12
N LYS A 44 1.34 27.32 -0.42
CA LYS A 44 2.07 26.75 0.73
C LYS A 44 1.15 26.28 1.87
N ASP A 45 -0.02 26.91 1.98
CA ASP A 45 -1.01 26.67 3.03
C ASP A 45 -2.22 25.85 2.52
N ALA A 46 -2.14 25.31 1.29
CA ALA A 46 -3.25 24.64 0.61
C ALA A 46 -3.77 23.37 1.33
N PHE A 47 -2.99 22.77 2.22
CA PHE A 47 -3.37 21.59 3.01
C PHE A 47 -3.65 21.89 4.49
N GLU A 48 -3.81 23.16 4.84
CA GLU A 48 -4.25 23.54 6.18
C GLU A 48 -5.71 23.14 6.45
N GLN A 49 -6.13 23.24 7.71
CA GLN A 49 -7.45 22.80 8.16
C GLN A 49 -8.61 23.54 7.47
N GLN A 50 -8.38 24.76 7.03
CA GLN A 50 -9.33 25.51 6.23
C GLN A 50 -8.82 25.51 4.78
N PRO A 51 -9.60 24.96 3.83
CA PRO A 51 -9.19 24.95 2.44
C PRO A 51 -9.18 26.37 1.88
N ASN A 52 -8.26 26.64 0.97
CA ASN A 52 -8.16 27.87 0.20
C ASN A 52 -8.35 27.58 -1.29
N HIS A 53 -8.26 28.61 -2.14
CA HIS A 53 -8.47 28.47 -3.58
C HIS A 53 -7.44 27.59 -4.29
N CYS A 54 -6.31 27.30 -3.65
CA CYS A 54 -5.28 26.41 -4.16
C CYS A 54 -5.48 24.94 -3.74
N SER A 55 -6.38 24.65 -2.79
CA SER A 55 -6.49 23.34 -2.16
C SER A 55 -6.84 22.19 -3.11
N ASN A 56 -7.71 22.42 -4.10
CA ASN A 56 -8.08 21.41 -5.10
C ASN A 56 -6.90 21.06 -6.01
N GLU A 57 -6.25 22.07 -6.58
CA GLU A 57 -5.15 21.87 -7.51
C GLU A 57 -3.90 21.35 -6.80
N ALA A 58 -3.59 21.83 -5.59
CA ALA A 58 -2.53 21.25 -4.76
C ALA A 58 -2.76 19.77 -4.47
N LEU A 59 -4.01 19.39 -4.13
CA LEU A 59 -4.35 17.99 -3.90
C LEU A 59 -4.25 17.17 -5.19
N SER A 60 -4.66 17.74 -6.32
CA SER A 60 -4.54 17.11 -7.64
C SER A 60 -3.06 16.82 -7.99
N ILE A 61 -2.17 17.80 -7.81
CA ILE A 61 -0.72 17.64 -8.04
C ILE A 61 -0.15 16.56 -7.10
N TYR A 62 -0.51 16.60 -5.81
CA TYR A 62 -0.04 15.60 -4.86
C TYR A 62 -0.51 14.19 -5.23
N LEU A 63 -1.79 14.01 -5.57
CA LEU A 63 -2.33 12.71 -5.99
C LEU A 63 -1.66 12.23 -7.29
N ARG A 64 -1.41 13.13 -8.24
CA ARG A 64 -0.65 12.81 -9.46
C ARG A 64 0.73 12.28 -9.09
N TRP A 65 1.49 12.97 -8.23
CA TRP A 65 2.80 12.51 -7.78
C TRP A 65 2.72 11.12 -7.08
N ARG A 66 1.77 10.94 -6.15
CA ARG A 66 1.57 9.64 -5.47
C ARG A 66 1.22 8.51 -6.45
N GLY A 67 0.36 8.76 -7.43
CA GLY A 67 -0.13 7.74 -8.36
C GLY A 67 0.80 7.46 -9.54
N PHE A 68 1.45 8.49 -10.08
CA PHE A 68 2.31 8.38 -11.25
C PHE A 68 3.77 8.09 -10.90
N GLU A 69 4.35 8.86 -9.97
CA GLU A 69 5.76 8.74 -9.59
C GLU A 69 5.97 7.64 -8.54
N GLU A 70 5.22 7.67 -7.43
CA GLU A 70 5.38 6.66 -6.37
C GLU A 70 4.64 5.33 -6.65
N ASN A 71 3.84 5.27 -7.72
CA ASN A 71 3.05 4.08 -8.09
C ASN A 71 2.15 3.56 -6.95
N CYS A 72 1.57 4.46 -6.15
CA CYS A 72 0.66 4.09 -5.07
C CYS A 72 -0.57 3.34 -5.59
N SER A 73 -1.05 2.37 -4.81
CA SER A 73 -2.26 1.60 -5.12
C SER A 73 -3.53 2.47 -5.13
N GLN A 74 -4.58 2.01 -5.81
CA GLN A 74 -5.88 2.69 -5.85
C GLN A 74 -6.44 2.88 -4.43
N SER A 75 -6.30 1.88 -3.56
CA SER A 75 -6.71 1.96 -2.15
C SER A 75 -5.96 3.04 -1.37
N THR A 76 -4.68 3.28 -1.69
CA THR A 76 -3.89 4.35 -1.06
C THR A 76 -4.39 5.72 -1.51
N ILE A 77 -4.66 5.88 -2.82
CA ILE A 77 -5.22 7.11 -3.40
C ILE A 77 -6.59 7.43 -2.78
N ASP A 78 -7.48 6.44 -2.70
CA ASP A 78 -8.80 6.62 -2.09
C ASP A 78 -8.70 6.91 -0.58
N GLY A 79 -7.72 6.32 0.11
CA GLY A 79 -7.41 6.64 1.52
C GLY A 79 -6.95 8.08 1.74
N ILE A 80 -6.12 8.62 0.85
CA ILE A 80 -5.71 10.03 0.89
C ILE A 80 -6.92 10.94 0.69
N ARG A 81 -7.76 10.68 -0.32
CA ARG A 81 -8.98 11.47 -0.59
C ARG A 81 -9.92 11.46 0.60
N ALA A 82 -10.19 10.28 1.17
CA ALA A 82 -11.04 10.15 2.35
C ALA A 82 -10.48 10.93 3.54
N GLY A 83 -9.15 10.91 3.75
CA GLY A 83 -8.51 11.66 4.82
C GLY A 83 -8.64 13.18 4.67
N PHE A 84 -8.42 13.71 3.46
CA PHE A 84 -8.63 15.14 3.19
C PHE A 84 -10.10 15.55 3.30
N LYS A 85 -11.00 14.72 2.78
CA LYS A 85 -12.44 14.99 2.83
C LYS A 85 -12.90 15.10 4.29
N ALA A 86 -12.56 14.11 5.12
CA ALA A 86 -12.87 14.09 6.54
C ALA A 86 -12.25 15.29 7.27
N MET A 87 -10.98 15.61 7.01
CA MET A 87 -10.32 16.75 7.66
C MET A 87 -11.07 18.08 7.41
N TRP A 88 -11.46 18.34 6.16
CA TRP A 88 -12.13 19.61 5.82
C TRP A 88 -13.60 19.64 6.25
N GLU A 89 -14.32 18.50 6.24
CA GLU A 89 -15.69 18.41 6.73
C GLU A 89 -15.77 18.46 8.28
N GLU A 90 -14.83 17.84 8.99
CA GLU A 90 -14.82 17.80 10.47
C GLU A 90 -14.50 19.15 11.13
N VAL A 91 -13.67 19.98 10.48
CA VAL A 91 -13.33 21.33 10.99
C VAL A 91 -14.46 22.33 10.71
N ASP A 92 -15.33 22.01 9.75
CA ASP A 92 -16.39 22.88 9.29
C ASP A 92 -17.66 22.78 10.16
N ASN A 93 -17.67 23.56 11.24
CA ASN A 93 -18.87 23.70 12.09
C ASN A 93 -20.06 24.36 11.37
N SER A 94 -19.86 24.93 10.17
CA SER A 94 -20.83 25.76 9.46
C SER A 94 -21.47 25.10 8.24
N GLY A 95 -20.96 23.96 7.79
CA GLY A 95 -21.40 23.30 6.56
C GLY A 95 -20.88 23.94 5.25
N THR A 96 -20.01 24.97 5.34
CA THR A 96 -19.43 25.68 4.18
C THR A 96 -18.62 24.79 3.24
N PHE A 97 -17.93 23.77 3.76
CA PHE A 97 -17.04 22.89 3.01
C PHE A 97 -17.64 21.52 2.69
N HIS A 98 -18.97 21.46 2.62
CA HIS A 98 -19.74 20.29 2.23
C HIS A 98 -20.27 20.42 0.80
N GLY A 99 -20.18 19.35 0.01
CA GLY A 99 -20.68 19.32 -1.37
C GLY A 99 -19.63 19.74 -2.41
N ASP A 100 -20.09 20.02 -3.62
CA ASP A 100 -19.22 20.24 -4.79
C ASP A 100 -18.39 21.53 -4.64
N TRP A 101 -17.09 21.44 -4.95
CA TRP A 101 -16.16 22.57 -4.86
C TRP A 101 -16.47 23.63 -5.92
N HIS A 102 -16.73 24.86 -5.49
CA HIS A 102 -17.02 25.99 -6.38
C HIS A 102 -16.73 27.34 -5.71
N TYR A 103 -16.57 28.37 -6.54
CA TYR A 103 -16.50 29.74 -6.05
C TYR A 103 -17.90 30.34 -5.94
N ASN A 104 -18.30 30.77 -4.75
CA ASN A 104 -19.54 31.47 -4.50
C ASN A 104 -19.32 32.98 -4.67
N GLU A 105 -19.79 33.53 -5.79
CA GLU A 105 -19.67 34.96 -6.12
C GLU A 105 -20.42 35.86 -5.14
N ALA A 106 -21.55 35.42 -4.58
CA ALA A 106 -22.37 36.23 -3.68
C ALA A 106 -21.67 36.47 -2.33
N CYS A 107 -20.91 35.48 -1.86
CA CYS A 107 -20.13 35.57 -0.63
C CYS A 107 -18.64 35.84 -0.88
N CYS A 108 -18.24 36.00 -2.15
CA CYS A 108 -16.85 36.17 -2.61
C CYS A 108 -15.87 35.14 -2.01
N ARG A 109 -16.28 33.88 -1.87
CA ARG A 109 -15.48 32.84 -1.22
C ARG A 109 -15.65 31.47 -1.88
N TRP A 110 -14.68 30.59 -1.66
CA TRP A 110 -14.78 29.19 -2.07
C TRP A 110 -15.60 28.37 -1.08
N GLU A 111 -16.47 27.52 -1.60
CA GLU A 111 -17.38 26.64 -0.86
C GLU A 111 -17.35 25.21 -1.42
N GLY A 112 -17.81 24.26 -0.63
CA GLY A 112 -17.73 22.83 -0.93
C GLY A 112 -16.40 22.20 -0.51
N ASN A 113 -16.21 20.92 -0.85
CA ASN A 113 -15.02 20.18 -0.48
C ASN A 113 -14.05 20.07 -1.66
N PRO A 114 -12.78 20.52 -1.55
CA PRO A 114 -11.83 20.45 -2.67
C PRO A 114 -11.59 19.03 -3.22
N VAL A 115 -11.82 17.98 -2.41
CA VAL A 115 -11.74 16.58 -2.85
C VAL A 115 -12.79 16.22 -3.93
N LEU A 116 -13.88 16.99 -3.98
CA LEU A 116 -14.98 16.83 -4.93
C LEU A 116 -14.85 17.74 -6.15
N SER A 117 -13.73 18.46 -6.29
CA SER A 117 -13.43 19.22 -7.50
C SER A 117 -13.27 18.33 -8.74
N VAL A 118 -13.46 18.94 -9.92
CA VAL A 118 -13.25 18.29 -11.21
C VAL A 118 -11.78 17.87 -11.35
N ASP A 119 -10.83 18.74 -11.01
CA ASP A 119 -9.39 18.45 -11.14
C ASP A 119 -8.96 17.21 -10.35
N VAL A 120 -9.43 17.10 -9.11
CA VAL A 120 -9.12 15.93 -8.27
C VAL A 120 -9.79 14.68 -8.83
N SER A 121 -11.03 14.80 -9.32
CA SER A 121 -11.77 13.67 -9.90
C SER A 121 -11.10 13.14 -11.17
N ASP A 122 -10.68 14.02 -12.07
CA ASP A 122 -10.02 13.68 -13.33
C ASP A 122 -8.63 13.07 -13.09
N THR A 123 -7.86 13.61 -12.13
CA THR A 123 -6.58 13.02 -11.73
C THR A 123 -6.77 11.60 -11.19
N VAL A 124 -7.77 11.38 -10.33
CA VAL A 124 -8.05 10.05 -9.77
C VAL A 124 -8.52 9.07 -10.85
N ALA A 125 -9.33 9.53 -11.80
CA ALA A 125 -9.75 8.72 -12.95
C ALA A 125 -8.55 8.30 -13.80
N SER A 126 -7.61 9.23 -14.04
CA SER A 126 -6.37 8.98 -14.79
C SER A 126 -5.46 7.97 -14.07
N ILE A 127 -5.28 8.12 -12.75
CA ILE A 127 -4.52 7.16 -11.94
C ILE A 127 -5.19 5.79 -11.98
N ARG A 128 -6.51 5.71 -11.81
CA ARG A 128 -7.27 4.46 -11.89
C ARG A 128 -7.09 3.79 -13.25
N HIS A 129 -7.14 4.56 -14.33
CA HIS A 129 -6.89 4.04 -15.67
C HIS A 129 -5.47 3.46 -15.78
N LYS A 130 -4.43 4.18 -15.34
CA LYS A 130 -3.06 3.65 -15.27
C LYS A 130 -3.00 2.34 -14.48
N ILE A 131 -3.58 2.31 -13.28
CA ILE A 131 -3.59 1.12 -12.41
C ILE A 131 -4.34 -0.04 -13.05
N ASN A 132 -5.40 0.20 -13.81
CA ASN A 132 -6.13 -0.87 -14.50
C ASN A 132 -5.33 -1.41 -15.70
N VAL A 133 -4.69 -0.53 -16.47
CA VAL A 133 -3.82 -0.92 -17.59
C VAL A 133 -2.60 -1.70 -17.07
N GLU A 134 -1.95 -1.23 -16.01
CA GLU A 134 -0.79 -1.93 -15.42
C GLU A 134 -1.22 -3.16 -14.62
N GLY A 135 -2.34 -3.07 -13.88
CA GLY A 135 -2.95 -4.15 -13.11
C GLY A 135 -3.55 -5.26 -13.97
N SER A 136 -3.64 -5.09 -15.29
CA SER A 136 -3.77 -6.20 -16.24
C SER A 136 -2.58 -7.17 -16.14
N ARG A 137 -1.37 -6.68 -15.81
CA ARG A 137 -0.31 -7.50 -15.22
C ARG A 137 -0.60 -7.68 -13.73
N ARG A 138 -1.65 -8.43 -13.39
CA ARG A 138 -1.78 -8.95 -12.04
C ARG A 138 -0.58 -9.86 -11.78
N THR A 139 0.45 -9.34 -11.11
CA THR A 139 1.33 -10.15 -10.27
C THR A 139 0.49 -10.63 -9.09
N HIS A 140 -0.46 -11.53 -9.36
CA HIS A 140 -0.85 -12.54 -8.39
C HIS A 140 0.47 -13.07 -7.83
N LEU A 141 0.68 -12.92 -6.51
CA LEU A 141 1.76 -13.50 -5.71
C LEU A 141 2.77 -14.24 -6.58
N ALA A 142 3.87 -13.58 -6.93
CA ALA A 142 4.85 -14.10 -7.87
C ALA A 142 5.02 -15.60 -7.63
N ALA A 143 4.80 -16.38 -8.69
CA ALA A 143 4.94 -17.83 -8.70
C ALA A 143 6.00 -18.29 -7.72
N MET A 144 5.65 -19.08 -6.70
CA MET A 144 6.65 -19.58 -5.75
C MET A 144 7.62 -20.45 -6.53
N LYS A 145 8.77 -19.87 -6.89
CA LYS A 145 9.74 -20.54 -7.75
C LYS A 145 10.39 -21.69 -6.99
N LYS A 146 10.84 -22.70 -7.73
CA LYS A 146 11.56 -23.85 -7.16
C LYS A 146 12.73 -23.39 -6.30
N GLU A 147 13.44 -22.34 -6.71
CA GLU A 147 14.60 -21.83 -5.96
C GLU A 147 14.24 -21.21 -4.60
N TYR A 148 12.98 -20.80 -4.38
CA TYR A 148 12.50 -20.38 -3.07
C TYR A 148 12.16 -21.59 -2.19
N MET A 149 11.55 -22.63 -2.76
CA MET A 149 11.30 -23.89 -2.07
C MET A 149 12.60 -24.57 -1.65
N ASP A 150 13.60 -24.61 -2.55
CA ASP A 150 14.92 -25.16 -2.26
C ASP A 150 15.59 -24.38 -1.11
N ARG A 151 15.47 -23.04 -1.09
CA ARG A 151 15.98 -22.20 0.01
C ARG A 151 15.27 -22.43 1.34
N MET A 152 13.93 -22.54 1.34
CA MET A 152 13.16 -22.86 2.54
C MET A 152 13.53 -24.24 3.09
N LEU A 153 13.76 -25.22 2.22
CA LEU A 153 14.20 -26.56 2.60
C LEU A 153 15.62 -26.55 3.17
N THR A 154 16.58 -25.90 2.49
CA THR A 154 17.97 -25.76 2.98
C THR A 154 18.02 -25.05 4.34
N TRP A 155 17.24 -23.98 4.52
CA TRP A 155 17.13 -23.30 5.81
C TRP A 155 16.54 -24.22 6.89
N SER A 156 15.47 -24.95 6.57
CA SER A 156 14.88 -25.87 7.54
C SER A 156 15.81 -27.02 7.91
N GLU A 157 16.65 -27.50 6.98
CA GLU A 157 17.68 -28.52 7.24
C GLU A 157 18.83 -27.98 8.10
N SER A 158 19.15 -26.68 8.00
CA SER A 158 20.16 -26.04 8.86
C SER A 158 19.67 -25.81 10.29
N GLU A 159 18.38 -25.55 10.49
CA GLU A 159 17.79 -25.32 11.82
C GLU A 159 17.38 -26.62 12.52
N CYS A 160 16.94 -27.63 11.75
CA CYS A 160 16.50 -28.90 12.29
C CYS A 160 16.99 -30.07 11.42
N PRO A 161 17.63 -31.10 11.99
CA PRO A 161 18.04 -32.27 11.23
C PRO A 161 16.81 -33.10 10.81
N LEU A 162 16.16 -32.70 9.72
CA LEU A 162 14.92 -33.30 9.18
C LEU A 162 15.06 -34.81 8.94
N ASN A 163 16.28 -35.29 8.64
CA ASN A 163 16.60 -36.71 8.55
C ASN A 163 16.15 -37.53 9.78
N PHE A 164 16.21 -36.94 10.97
CA PHE A 164 15.74 -37.58 12.19
C PHE A 164 14.22 -37.69 12.21
N ALA A 165 13.52 -36.61 11.84
CA ALA A 165 12.06 -36.58 11.73
C ALA A 165 11.54 -37.62 10.74
N PHE A 166 12.14 -37.70 9.55
CA PHE A 166 11.75 -38.64 8.51
C PHE A 166 11.96 -40.09 8.94
N ARG A 167 13.09 -40.39 9.60
CA ARG A 167 13.33 -41.74 10.15
C ARG A 167 12.30 -42.11 11.20
N TYR A 168 11.94 -41.17 12.10
CA TYR A 168 10.91 -41.38 13.10
C TYR A 168 9.54 -41.67 12.46
N LEU A 169 9.13 -40.86 11.48
CA LEU A 169 7.87 -41.05 10.76
C LEU A 169 7.83 -42.37 9.99
N CYS A 170 8.91 -42.72 9.28
CA CYS A 170 8.99 -44.01 8.57
C CYS A 170 8.89 -45.20 9.52
N PHE A 171 9.52 -45.11 10.69
CA PHE A 171 9.49 -46.17 11.71
C PHE A 171 8.08 -46.34 12.30
N ALA A 172 7.40 -45.23 12.60
CA ALA A 172 6.03 -45.21 13.08
C ALA A 172 5.04 -45.75 12.03
N MET A 173 5.17 -45.32 10.76
CA MET A 173 4.31 -45.77 9.65
C MET A 173 4.53 -47.24 9.29
N ALA A 174 5.75 -47.77 9.46
CA ALA A 174 6.06 -49.18 9.20
C ALA A 174 5.53 -50.14 10.29
N GLY A 175 4.87 -49.64 11.34
CA GLY A 175 4.33 -50.47 12.43
C GLY A 175 5.40 -51.09 13.32
N LEU A 176 6.65 -50.61 13.25
CA LEU A 176 7.80 -51.17 13.98
C LEU A 176 7.88 -50.73 15.45
N GLY A 177 6.88 -50.00 15.95
CA GLY A 177 6.81 -49.55 17.34
C GLY A 177 7.56 -48.24 17.60
N SER A 178 8.19 -48.11 18.77
CA SER A 178 8.98 -46.92 19.13
C SER A 178 10.38 -46.97 18.53
N PRO A 179 10.88 -45.90 17.89
CA PRO A 179 12.23 -45.88 17.34
C PRO A 179 13.30 -46.06 18.42
N PRO A 180 14.50 -46.55 18.04
CA PRO A 180 15.59 -46.80 18.98
C PRO A 180 15.97 -45.51 19.72
N GLU A 181 16.03 -45.66 21.04
CA GLU A 181 15.99 -44.63 22.05
C GLU A 181 17.18 -43.66 21.97
N ARG A 182 16.97 -42.51 21.32
CA ARG A 182 17.43 -41.23 21.87
C ARG A 182 16.19 -40.47 22.26
N THR A 183 15.97 -40.33 23.57
CA THR A 183 14.94 -39.46 24.13
C THR A 183 15.19 -38.04 23.65
N LEU A 184 14.59 -37.68 22.53
CA LEU A 184 14.59 -36.30 22.06
C LEU A 184 13.94 -35.46 23.16
N ASP A 185 14.65 -34.44 23.61
CA ASP A 185 14.12 -33.51 24.61
C ASP A 185 12.80 -32.90 24.11
N LYS A 186 11.91 -32.57 25.05
CA LYS A 186 10.59 -32.00 24.72
C LYS A 186 10.72 -30.74 23.86
N SER A 187 11.75 -29.91 24.10
CA SER A 187 12.03 -28.71 23.32
C SER A 187 12.38 -29.03 21.86
N THR A 188 13.21 -30.06 21.65
CA THR A 188 13.60 -30.50 20.30
C THR A 188 12.41 -31.10 19.54
N LYS A 189 11.52 -31.83 20.22
CA LYS A 189 10.29 -32.36 19.60
C LYS A 189 9.34 -31.24 19.16
N LEU A 190 9.18 -30.22 19.99
CA LEU A 190 8.32 -29.08 19.68
C LEU A 190 8.85 -28.29 18.47
N SER A 191 10.15 -28.02 18.46
CA SER A 191 10.81 -27.33 17.33
C SER A 191 10.64 -28.12 16.03
N LEU A 192 10.86 -29.43 16.08
CA LEU A 192 10.72 -30.32 14.93
C LEU A 192 9.28 -30.35 14.39
N LEU A 193 8.27 -30.35 15.26
CA LEU A 193 6.86 -30.25 14.85
C LEU A 193 6.54 -28.92 14.17
N GLN A 194 7.02 -27.79 14.72
CA GLN A 194 6.80 -26.47 14.13
C GLN A 194 7.43 -26.35 12.73
N HIS A 195 8.65 -26.88 12.56
CA HIS A 195 9.31 -26.90 11.25
C HIS A 195 8.56 -27.79 10.25
N LEU A 196 8.09 -28.97 10.66
CA LEU A 196 7.29 -29.84 9.80
C LEU A 196 5.95 -29.22 9.40
N GLU A 197 5.28 -28.55 10.33
CA GLU A 197 4.03 -27.83 10.07
C GLU A 197 4.25 -26.71 9.05
N HIS A 198 5.32 -25.92 9.22
CA HIS A 198 5.69 -24.85 8.29
C HIS A 198 5.99 -25.41 6.88
N LEU A 199 6.81 -26.47 6.79
CA LEU A 199 7.12 -27.11 5.52
C LEU A 199 5.88 -27.70 4.85
N THR A 200 4.99 -28.32 5.63
CA THR A 200 3.72 -28.87 5.11
C THR A 200 2.85 -27.75 4.56
N PHE A 201 2.74 -26.63 5.27
CA PHE A 201 2.01 -25.45 4.80
C PHE A 201 2.59 -24.90 3.49
N CYS A 202 3.93 -24.79 3.39
CA CYS A 202 4.61 -24.37 2.17
C CYS A 202 4.34 -25.32 0.99
N VAL A 203 4.41 -26.64 1.20
CA VAL A 203 4.16 -27.64 0.16
C VAL A 203 2.68 -27.64 -0.28
N VAL A 204 1.74 -27.54 0.65
CA VAL A 204 0.31 -27.43 0.33
C VAL A 204 0.03 -26.15 -0.46
N GLY A 205 0.63 -25.02 -0.05
CA GLY A 205 0.56 -23.76 -0.79
C GLY A 205 1.10 -23.89 -2.22
N PHE A 206 2.27 -24.52 -2.39
CA PHE A 206 2.85 -24.81 -3.71
C PHE A 206 1.96 -25.71 -4.57
N THR A 207 1.36 -26.74 -3.97
CA THR A 207 0.48 -27.69 -4.68
C THR A 207 -0.82 -27.03 -5.12
N LEU A 208 -1.44 -26.20 -4.25
CA LEU A 208 -2.62 -25.41 -4.60
C LEU A 208 -2.32 -24.40 -5.72
N TRP A 209 -1.14 -23.80 -5.68
CA TRP A 209 -0.69 -22.86 -6.69
C TRP A 209 -0.47 -23.53 -8.05
N THR A 210 0.28 -24.63 -8.11
CA THR A 210 0.54 -25.37 -9.37
C THR A 210 -0.75 -25.90 -10.02
N ARG A 211 -1.73 -26.33 -9.22
CA ARG A 211 -3.06 -26.75 -9.70
C ARG A 211 -3.88 -25.59 -10.26
N SER A 212 -3.79 -24.40 -9.67
CA SER A 212 -4.56 -23.23 -10.13
C SER A 212 -3.96 -22.59 -11.39
N VAL A 213 -2.63 -22.61 -11.54
CA VAL A 213 -1.94 -22.03 -12.71
C VAL A 213 -2.11 -22.87 -13.99
N SER A 214 -2.21 -24.19 -13.85
CA SER A 214 -2.49 -25.08 -14.98
C SER A 214 -3.92 -24.94 -15.52
N PHE A 215 -4.86 -24.42 -14.72
CA PHE A 215 -6.21 -24.06 -15.18
C PHE A 215 -6.26 -22.72 -15.95
N LEU A 216 -5.34 -21.79 -15.67
CA LEU A 216 -5.28 -20.47 -16.32
C LEU A 216 -4.56 -20.46 -17.66
N THR A 217 -3.94 -21.57 -18.07
CA THR A 217 -3.19 -21.71 -19.33
C THR A 217 -3.98 -22.41 -20.45
N HIS A 218 -5.23 -22.81 -20.18
CA HIS A 218 -6.12 -23.50 -21.12
C HIS A 218 -7.48 -22.79 -21.31
N GLN A 219 -7.54 -21.47 -21.13
CA GLN A 219 -8.72 -20.65 -21.43
C GLN A 219 -8.31 -19.45 -22.29
#